data_AF-A0A5M1DWS0-F1
#
_entry.id   AF-A0A5M1DWS0-F1
#
_cell.length_a   1.000
_cell.length_b   1.000
_cell.length_c   1.000
_cell.angle_alpha   90.00
_cell.angle_beta   90.00
_cell.angle_gamma   90.00
#
_symmetry.space_group_name_H-M   'P 1'
#
loop_
_entity.id
_entity.type
_entity.pdbx_description
1 polymer ?
#
loop_
_entity_poly.entity_id
_entity_poly.type
_entity_poly.pdbx_seq_one_letter_code
_entity_poly.pdbx_strand_id
1 'polypeptide(L)'
;MKSKFNAVIKVKKQQLDKAQTDLNAAQQRQKENERLLGLAREELLNLSTLKGQISSEELRANVFMEGVAREALARAKEKVELSHKEVNHYQFLYKKAHLDYEKIKYLQSEELKAMQKAMQKAEEKFLDELAISRFFKKDKDE
;
A
#
# COMPACT_ATOMS: atom_id res chain seq x y z
N MET A 1 11.66 17.65 -21.25
CA MET A 1 12.79 16.67 -21.25
C MET A 1 12.25 15.31 -20.87
N LYS A 2 12.57 14.24 -21.61
CA LYS A 2 12.17 12.87 -21.25
C LYS A 2 13.34 12.20 -20.52
N SER A 3 13.19 11.97 -19.22
CA SER A 3 14.15 11.17 -18.46
C SER A 3 14.07 9.70 -18.87
N LYS A 4 15.20 8.99 -18.86
CA LYS A 4 15.25 7.54 -19.12
C LYS A 4 14.49 6.74 -18.06
N PHE A 5 14.29 7.32 -16.87
CA PHE A 5 13.58 6.69 -15.76
C PHE A 5 12.06 6.78 -15.86
N ASN A 6 11.50 7.58 -16.78
CA ASN A 6 10.04 7.77 -16.89
C ASN A 6 9.27 6.46 -17.04
N ALA A 7 9.76 5.53 -17.88
CA ALA A 7 9.15 4.23 -18.07
C ALA A 7 9.20 3.37 -16.80
N VAL A 8 10.35 3.37 -16.12
CA VAL A 8 10.58 2.60 -14.89
C VAL A 8 9.71 3.13 -13.74
N ILE A 9 9.61 4.45 -13.59
CA ILE A 9 8.76 5.10 -12.58
C ILE A 9 7.30 4.70 -12.75
N LYS A 10 6.80 4.69 -13.99
CA LYS A 10 5.43 4.28 -14.26
C LYS A 10 5.18 2.85 -13.80
N VAL A 11 6.08 1.92 -14.12
CA VAL A 11 5.96 0.52 -13.68
C VAL A 11 6.07 0.40 -12.16
N LYS A 12 7.02 1.09 -11.52
CA LYS A 12 7.18 1.07 -10.07
C LYS A 12 5.98 1.69 -9.34
N LYS A 13 5.38 2.73 -9.91
CA LYS A 13 4.15 3.33 -9.39
C LYS A 13 2.98 2.35 -9.46
N GLN A 14 2.80 1.67 -10.59
CA GLN A 14 1.78 0.62 -10.73
C GLN A 14 1.98 -0.53 -9.72
N GLN A 15 3.23 -0.94 -9.48
CA GLN A 15 3.55 -1.96 -8.46
C GLN A 15 3.21 -1.48 -7.05
N LEU A 16 3.53 -0.22 -6.73
CA LEU A 16 3.17 0.40 -5.46
C LEU A 16 1.65 0.48 -5.27
N ASP A 17 0.92 0.93 -6.30
CA ASP A 17 -0.53 1.07 -6.25
C ASP A 17 -1.19 -0.31 -6.07
N LYS A 18 -0.72 -1.33 -6.78
CA LYS A 18 -1.17 -2.71 -6.58
C LYS A 18 -0.92 -3.20 -5.14
N ALA A 19 0.29 -3.00 -4.62
CA ALA A 19 0.63 -3.40 -3.25
C ALA A 19 -0.24 -2.68 -2.20
N GLN A 20 -0.60 -1.42 -2.46
CA GLN A 20 -1.53 -0.65 -1.61
C GLN A 20 -2.95 -1.23 -1.67
N THR A 21 -3.44 -1.57 -2.86
CA THR A 21 -4.75 -2.22 -3.01
C THR A 21 -4.81 -3.56 -2.29
N ASP A 22 -3.78 -4.39 -2.44
CA ASP A 22 -3.70 -5.71 -1.79
C ASP A 22 -3.64 -5.57 -0.26
N LEU A 23 -2.86 -4.62 0.25
CA LEU A 23 -2.82 -4.30 1.68
C LEU A 23 -4.17 -3.83 2.22
N ASN A 24 -4.85 -2.94 1.50
CA ASN A 24 -6.18 -2.46 1.89
C ASN A 24 -7.18 -3.62 1.94
N ALA A 25 -7.15 -4.51 0.95
CA ALA A 25 -8.02 -5.69 0.92
C ALA A 25 -7.75 -6.62 2.11
N ALA A 26 -6.48 -6.88 2.45
CA ALA A 26 -6.11 -7.66 3.62
C ALA A 26 -6.58 -7.03 4.94
N GLN A 27 -6.45 -5.70 5.08
CA GLN A 27 -6.94 -4.97 6.26
C GLN A 27 -8.46 -5.03 6.38
N GLN A 28 -9.21 -4.97 5.28
CA GLN A 28 -10.66 -5.13 5.30
C GLN A 28 -11.06 -6.56 5.73
N ARG A 29 -10.36 -7.59 5.21
CA ARG A 29 -10.55 -8.97 5.66
C ARG A 29 -10.27 -9.14 7.15
N GLN A 30 -9.21 -8.52 7.67
CA GLN A 30 -8.88 -8.54 9.10
C GLN A 30 -10.02 -7.97 9.94
N LYS A 31 -10.53 -6.78 9.57
CA LYS A 31 -11.64 -6.13 10.28
C LYS A 31 -12.90 -6.99 10.27
N GLU A 32 -13.20 -7.62 9.13
CA GLU A 32 -14.36 -8.50 9.02
C GLU A 32 -14.20 -9.75 9.90
N ASN A 33 -13.02 -10.37 9.91
CA ASN A 33 -12.74 -11.51 10.79
C ASN A 33 -12.83 -11.14 12.28
N GLU A 34 -12.36 -9.96 12.66
CA GLU A 34 -12.48 -9.43 14.03
C GLU A 34 -13.96 -9.19 14.41
N ARG A 35 -14.76 -8.67 13.47
CA ARG A 35 -16.21 -8.50 13.64
C ARG A 35 -16.90 -9.85 13.84
N LEU A 36 -16.60 -10.83 12.99
CA LEU A 36 -17.15 -12.19 13.09
C LEU A 36 -16.73 -12.88 14.41
N LEU A 37 -15.50 -12.65 14.87
CA LEU A 37 -15.05 -13.11 16.18
C LEU A 37 -15.86 -12.47 17.32
N GLY A 38 -16.18 -11.18 17.21
CA GLY A 38 -17.07 -10.49 18.14
C GLY A 38 -18.45 -11.14 18.21
N LEU A 39 -19.08 -11.35 17.05
CA LEU A 39 -20.39 -12.01 16.97
C LEU A 39 -20.38 -13.43 17.54
N ALA A 40 -19.36 -14.23 17.22
CA ALA A 40 -19.24 -15.58 17.76
C ALA A 40 -19.09 -15.60 19.30
N ARG A 41 -18.47 -14.56 19.89
CA ARG A 41 -18.40 -14.40 21.35
C ARG A 41 -19.77 -14.05 21.94
N GLU A 42 -20.50 -13.14 21.30
CA GLU A 42 -21.84 -12.75 21.73
C GLU A 42 -22.82 -13.93 21.64
N GLU A 43 -22.79 -14.71 20.55
CA GLU A 43 -23.59 -15.92 20.39
C GLU A 43 -23.33 -16.93 21.52
N LEU A 44 -22.05 -17.18 21.84
CA LEU A 44 -21.69 -18.09 22.94
C LEU A 44 -22.16 -17.56 24.30
N LEU A 45 -22.07 -16.25 24.55
CA LEU A 45 -22.55 -15.62 25.78
C LEU A 45 -24.07 -15.76 25.92
N ASN A 46 -24.81 -15.57 24.83
CA ASN A 46 -26.27 -15.69 24.82
C ASN A 46 -26.72 -17.14 25.06
N LEU A 47 -26.00 -18.12 24.50
CA LEU A 47 -26.28 -19.55 24.71
C LEU A 47 -26.01 -20.02 26.15
N SER A 48 -25.03 -19.40 26.82
CA SER A 48 -24.67 -19.75 28.21
C SER A 48 -25.60 -19.13 29.25
N THR A 49 -26.52 -18.24 28.86
CA THR A 49 -27.56 -17.70 29.74
C THR A 49 -28.88 -18.46 29.61
N LEU A 50 -29.03 -19.55 30.36
CA LEU A 50 -30.31 -20.25 30.50
C LEU A 50 -31.19 -19.53 31.55
N LYS A 51 -32.43 -19.19 31.19
CA LYS A 51 -33.39 -18.53 32.08
C LYS A 51 -34.61 -19.42 32.32
N GLY A 52 -35.03 -19.54 33.59
CA GLY A 52 -36.27 -20.23 33.99
C GLY A 52 -36.12 -21.75 34.21
N GLN A 53 -37.25 -22.43 34.41
CA GLN A 53 -37.32 -23.88 34.38
C GLN A 53 -37.25 -24.37 32.94
N ILE A 54 -36.34 -25.30 32.67
CA ILE A 54 -36.08 -25.87 31.35
C ILE A 54 -36.16 -27.40 31.45
N SER A 55 -36.65 -28.03 30.40
CA SER A 55 -36.73 -29.48 30.28
C SER A 55 -35.34 -30.12 30.10
N SER A 56 -35.24 -31.41 30.38
CA SER A 56 -33.99 -32.17 30.17
C SER A 56 -33.56 -32.25 28.71
N GLU A 57 -34.52 -32.16 27.77
CA GLU A 57 -34.27 -32.18 26.33
C GLU A 57 -33.71 -30.84 25.86
N GLU A 58 -34.29 -29.73 26.31
CA GLU A 58 -33.77 -28.38 26.05
C GLU A 58 -32.37 -28.18 26.64
N LEU A 59 -32.11 -28.74 27.83
CA LEU A 59 -30.76 -28.69 28.42
C LEU A 59 -29.73 -29.41 27.54
N ARG A 60 -30.06 -30.61 27.04
CA ARG A 60 -29.15 -31.36 26.14
C ARG A 60 -28.93 -30.64 24.82
N ALA A 61 -29.98 -30.04 24.24
CA ALA A 61 -29.86 -29.25 23.03
C ALA A 61 -28.97 -28.01 23.23
N ASN A 62 -29.11 -27.30 24.35
CA ASN A 62 -28.28 -26.14 24.67
C ASN A 62 -26.80 -26.51 24.85
N VAL A 63 -26.50 -27.60 25.58
CA VAL A 63 -25.12 -28.08 25.74
C VAL A 63 -24.50 -28.43 24.37
N PHE A 64 -25.26 -29.07 23.48
CA PHE A 64 -24.80 -29.36 22.13
C PHE A 64 -24.50 -28.07 21.34
N MET A 65 -25.43 -27.11 21.35
CA MET A 65 -25.27 -25.83 20.66
C MET A 65 -24.11 -25.00 21.23
N GLU A 66 -23.89 -25.04 22.54
CA GLU A 66 -22.74 -24.41 23.17
C GLU A 66 -21.41 -25.02 22.69
N GLY A 67 -21.36 -26.34 22.53
CA GLY A 67 -20.22 -27.03 21.93
C GLY A 67 -19.93 -26.54 20.51
N VAL A 68 -20.95 -26.47 19.66
CA VAL A 68 -20.84 -25.94 18.28
C VAL A 68 -20.38 -24.49 18.28
N ALA A 69 -20.92 -23.65 19.17
CA ALA A 69 -20.53 -22.24 19.29
C ALA A 69 -19.08 -22.07 19.75
N ARG A 70 -18.60 -22.91 20.68
CA ARG A 70 -17.18 -22.93 21.11
C ARG A 70 -16.24 -23.28 19.98
N GLU A 71 -16.60 -24.25 19.14
CA GLU A 71 -15.81 -24.56 17.94
C GLU A 71 -15.84 -23.43 16.91
N ALA A 72 -17.00 -22.83 16.67
CA ALA A 72 -17.13 -21.69 15.78
C ALA A 72 -16.26 -20.51 16.25
N LEU A 73 -16.24 -20.26 17.56
CA LEU A 73 -15.38 -19.26 18.19
C LEU A 73 -13.89 -19.59 18.00
N ALA A 74 -13.49 -20.85 18.17
CA ALA A 74 -12.11 -21.28 17.94
C ALA A 74 -11.68 -21.06 16.48
N ARG A 75 -12.51 -21.45 15.51
CA ARG A 75 -12.27 -21.21 14.07
C ARG A 75 -12.21 -19.71 13.74
N ALA A 76 -13.06 -18.89 14.37
CA ALA A 76 -13.03 -17.44 14.18
C ALA A 76 -11.73 -16.82 14.72
N LYS A 77 -11.22 -17.28 15.86
CA LYS A 77 -9.91 -16.85 16.41
C LYS A 77 -8.77 -17.20 15.45
N GLU A 78 -8.74 -18.43 14.94
CA GLU A 78 -7.73 -18.86 13.98
C GLU A 78 -7.75 -18.00 12.71
N LYS A 79 -8.94 -17.70 12.18
CA LYS A 79 -9.09 -16.80 11.02
C LYS A 79 -8.51 -15.42 11.27
N VAL A 80 -8.75 -14.84 12.45
CA VAL A 80 -8.19 -13.53 12.85
C VAL A 80 -6.65 -13.58 12.91
N GLU A 81 -6.08 -14.64 13.46
CA GLU A 81 -4.62 -14.81 13.50
C GLU A 81 -4.00 -14.96 12.10
N LEU A 82 -4.65 -15.73 11.23
CA LEU A 82 -4.22 -15.90 9.84
C LEU A 82 -4.30 -14.59 9.07
N SER A 83 -5.42 -13.86 9.15
CA SER A 83 -5.53 -12.56 8.47
C SER A 83 -4.59 -11.51 9.04
N HIS A 84 -4.22 -11.61 10.32
CA HIS A 84 -3.21 -10.72 10.91
C HIS A 84 -1.83 -10.97 10.29
N LYS A 85 -1.45 -12.25 10.12
CA LYS A 85 -0.21 -12.64 9.41
C LYS A 85 -0.23 -12.17 7.95
N GLU A 86 -1.38 -12.29 7.27
CA GLU A 86 -1.55 -11.76 5.91
C GLU A 86 -1.32 -10.24 5.85
N VAL A 87 -1.92 -9.48 6.77
CA VAL A 87 -1.73 -8.02 6.82
C VAL A 87 -0.25 -7.69 6.98
N ASN A 88 0.47 -8.37 7.88
CA ASN A 88 1.91 -8.15 8.07
C ASN A 88 2.71 -8.45 6.80
N HIS A 89 2.35 -9.50 6.07
CA HIS A 89 2.97 -9.82 4.78
C HIS A 89 2.75 -8.72 3.74
N TYR A 90 1.51 -8.27 3.54
CA TYR A 90 1.21 -7.20 2.58
C TYR A 90 1.80 -5.85 2.99
N GLN A 91 1.90 -5.55 4.29
CA GLN A 91 2.60 -4.36 4.77
C GLN A 91 4.09 -4.39 4.39
N PHE A 92 4.73 -5.55 4.51
CA PHE A 92 6.13 -5.71 4.08
C PHE A 92 6.28 -5.48 2.57
N LEU A 93 5.40 -6.08 1.75
CA LEU A 93 5.41 -5.90 0.30
C LEU A 93 5.20 -4.44 -0.10
N TYR A 94 4.25 -3.76 0.54
CA TYR A 94 4.00 -2.34 0.34
C TYR A 94 5.24 -1.49 0.66
N LYS A 95 5.86 -1.69 1.84
CA LYS A 95 7.08 -0.97 2.23
C LYS A 95 8.21 -1.17 1.22
N LYS A 96 8.39 -2.40 0.72
CA LYS A 96 9.39 -2.72 -0.30
C LYS A 96 9.09 -1.99 -1.62
N ALA A 97 7.85 -2.06 -2.11
CA ALA A 97 7.44 -1.39 -3.35
C ALA A 97 7.56 0.14 -3.24
N HIS A 98 7.24 0.71 -2.08
CA HIS A 98 7.37 2.13 -1.80
C HIS A 98 8.84 2.57 -1.84
N LEU A 99 9.73 1.82 -1.19
CA LEU A 99 11.17 2.11 -1.22
C LEU A 99 11.74 2.06 -2.64
N ASP A 100 11.37 1.04 -3.42
CA ASP A 100 11.78 0.92 -4.82
C ASP A 100 11.31 2.11 -5.66
N TYR A 101 10.05 2.53 -5.49
CA TYR A 101 9.49 3.68 -6.19
C TYR A 101 10.26 4.97 -5.87
N GLU A 102 10.50 5.25 -4.59
CA GLU A 102 11.22 6.46 -4.16
C GLU A 102 12.68 6.46 -4.62
N LYS A 103 13.36 5.30 -4.65
CA LYS A 103 14.71 5.18 -5.22
C LYS A 103 14.76 5.63 -6.67
N ILE A 104 13.84 5.16 -7.51
CA ILE A 104 13.84 5.53 -8.93
C ILE A 104 13.46 7.00 -9.12
N LYS A 105 12.51 7.51 -8.32
CA LYS A 105 12.13 8.93 -8.33
C LYS A 105 13.30 9.84 -7.97
N TYR A 106 14.11 9.43 -6.98
CA TYR A 106 15.35 10.13 -6.64
C TYR A 106 16.33 10.16 -7.82
N LEU A 107 16.59 9.01 -8.47
CA LEU A 107 17.48 8.94 -9.64
C LEU A 107 16.99 9.81 -10.81
N GLN A 108 15.68 9.85 -11.05
CA GLN A 108 15.09 10.75 -12.04
C GLN A 108 15.34 12.22 -11.69
N SER A 109 15.19 12.59 -10.42
CA SER A 109 15.41 13.96 -9.98
C SER A 109 16.86 14.41 -10.18
N GLU A 110 17.83 13.53 -9.91
CA GLU A 110 19.25 13.81 -10.15
C GLU A 110 19.56 13.92 -11.64
N GLU A 111 18.97 13.07 -12.49
CA GLU A 111 19.12 13.18 -13.95
C GLU A 111 18.54 14.50 -14.49
N LEU A 112 17.36 14.90 -14.02
CA LEU A 112 16.74 16.15 -14.45
C LEU A 112 17.56 17.37 -14.02
N LYS A 113 18.14 17.38 -12.81
CA LYS A 113 19.07 18.42 -12.36
C LYS A 113 20.31 18.50 -13.25
N ALA A 114 20.88 17.35 -13.63
CA ALA A 114 22.04 17.30 -14.51
C ALA A 114 21.70 17.83 -15.92
N MET A 115 20.55 17.45 -16.48
CA MET A 115 20.07 17.96 -17.77
C MET A 115 19.83 19.47 -17.73
N GLN A 116 19.24 19.97 -16.65
CA GLN A 116 19.00 21.41 -16.48
C GLN A 116 20.31 22.20 -16.43
N LYS A 117 21.32 21.73 -15.67
CA LYS A 117 22.65 22.35 -15.64
C LYS A 117 23.34 22.32 -17.01
N ALA A 118 23.23 21.22 -17.76
CA ALA A 118 23.80 21.12 -19.10
C ALA A 118 23.13 22.10 -20.07
N MET A 119 21.81 22.27 -19.98
CA MET A 119 21.06 23.22 -20.79
C MET A 119 21.45 24.66 -20.48
N GLN A 120 21.54 25.03 -19.19
CA GLN A 120 21.99 26.38 -18.78
C GLN A 120 23.37 26.72 -19.33
N LYS A 121 24.34 25.79 -19.25
CA LYS A 121 25.68 25.99 -19.83
C LYS A 121 25.66 26.13 -21.35
N ALA A 122 24.81 25.37 -22.03
CA ALA A 122 24.65 25.48 -23.49
C ALA A 122 24.02 26.83 -23.88
N GLU A 123 23.08 27.31 -23.08
CA GLU A 123 22.42 28.61 -23.25
C GLU A 123 23.40 29.77 -23.03
N GLU A 124 24.22 29.72 -21.96
CA GLU A 124 25.30 30.67 -21.69
C GLU A 124 26.29 30.73 -22.86
N LYS A 125 26.79 29.58 -23.32
CA LYS A 125 27.72 29.51 -24.46
C LYS A 125 27.10 30.09 -25.74
N PHE A 126 25.83 29.81 -25.99
CA PHE A 126 25.12 30.34 -27.15
C PHE A 126 24.97 31.86 -27.09
N LEU A 127 24.69 32.43 -25.92
CA LEU A 127 24.63 33.88 -25.73
C LEU A 127 25.99 34.54 -25.95
N ASP A 128 27.07 33.93 -25.46
CA ASP A 128 28.43 34.41 -25.69
C ASP A 128 28.80 34.39 -27.19
N GLU A 129 28.52 33.28 -27.88
CA GLU A 129 28.72 33.17 -29.33
C GLU A 129 27.89 34.21 -30.11
N LEU A 130 26.64 34.46 -29.69
CA LEU A 130 25.79 35.48 -30.29
C LEU A 130 26.37 36.90 -30.07
N ALA A 131 26.85 37.21 -28.86
CA ALA A 131 27.47 38.49 -28.55
C ALA A 131 28.73 38.72 -29.39
N ILE A 132 29.61 37.71 -29.49
CA ILE A 132 30.81 37.73 -30.34
C ILE A 132 30.43 37.98 -31.79
N SER A 133 29.46 37.25 -32.33
CA SER A 133 29.03 37.39 -33.73
C SER A 133 28.46 38.79 -34.04
N ARG A 134 27.77 39.41 -33.07
CA ARG A 134 27.24 40.78 -33.20
C ARG A 134 28.34 41.82 -33.14
N PHE A 135 29.32 41.65 -32.25
CA PHE A 135 30.48 42.54 -32.14
C PHE A 135 31.25 42.56 -33.46
N PHE A 136 31.66 41.40 -33.98
CA PHE A 136 32.42 41.31 -35.23
C PHE A 136 31.64 41.70 -36.50
N LYS A 137 30.30 41.68 -36.47
CA LYS A 137 29.50 42.22 -37.58
C LYS A 137 29.48 43.75 -37.59
N LYS A 138 29.56 44.41 -36.44
CA LYS A 138 29.63 45.87 -36.35
C LYS A 138 30.93 46.43 -36.94
N ASP A 139 32.04 45.72 -36.74
CA ASP A 139 33.37 46.13 -37.24
C ASP A 139 33.55 45.98 -38.77
N LYS A 140 32.57 45.41 -39.48
CA LYS A 140 32.61 45.22 -40.95
C LYS A 140 31.78 46.23 -41.74
N ASP A 141 30.90 46.96 -41.07
CA ASP A 141 29.99 47.94 -41.68
C ASP A 141 30.43 49.40 -41.39
N GLU A 142 31.62 49.60 -40.80
CA GLU A 142 32.38 50.87 -40.75
C GLU A 142 33.55 50.84 -41.76
#